data_AF-A0A183GCG1-F1
#
_entry.id   AF-A0A183GCG1-F1
#
_cell.length_a   1.000
_cell.length_b   1.000
_cell.length_c   1.000
_cell.angle_alpha   90.00
_cell.angle_beta   90.00
_cell.angle_gamma   90.00
#
_symmetry.space_group_name_H-M   'P 1'
#
loop_
_entity.id
_entity.type
_entity.pdbx_description
1 polymer ?
#
loop_
_entity_poly.entity_id
_entity_poly.type
_entity_poly.pdbx_seq_one_letter_code
_entity_poly.pdbx_strand_id
1 'polypeptide(L)'
;MSTKTIPGNSQFQNPPALRWTWESQGGQFHNEVDHIIFNRKHCLTDVSVVPKFYTGSDHRLLRAMFRFSRHGEKVEKFKKSSPRTTINWDLYTSLADFGRSVMH
;
A
#
# COMPACT_ATOMS: atom_id res chain seq x y z
N MET A 1 3.54 -6.42 -12.14
CA MET A 1 4.56 -6.09 -11.12
C MET A 1 4.06 -6.56 -9.77
N SER A 2 4.82 -7.42 -9.07
CA SER A 2 4.49 -7.82 -7.70
C SER A 2 4.77 -6.64 -6.75
N THR A 3 3.74 -6.11 -6.09
CA THR A 3 3.93 -5.12 -5.03
C THR A 3 4.40 -5.86 -3.78
N LYS A 4 5.64 -5.63 -3.35
CA LYS A 4 6.16 -6.25 -2.14
C LYS A 4 5.31 -5.82 -0.94
N THR A 5 4.69 -6.80 -0.30
CA THR A 5 4.00 -6.64 0.98
C THR A 5 5.05 -6.48 2.08
N ILE A 6 4.91 -5.44 2.91
CA ILE A 6 5.87 -5.08 3.94
C ILE A 6 5.19 -5.13 5.30
N PRO A 7 5.74 -5.88 6.28
CA PRO A 7 5.31 -5.80 7.67
C PRO A 7 5.75 -4.45 8.25
N GLY A 8 4.78 -3.55 8.48
CA GLY A 8 5.01 -2.18 8.90
C GLY A 8 5.67 -2.09 10.27
N ASN A 9 5.26 -2.95 11.21
CA ASN A 9 5.83 -3.01 12.55
C ASN A 9 7.35 -3.29 12.54
N SER A 10 7.85 -4.05 11.56
CA SER A 10 9.28 -4.36 11.42
C SER A 10 10.09 -3.25 10.73
N GLN A 11 9.45 -2.18 10.24
CA GLN A 11 10.15 -1.07 9.56
C GLN A 11 10.66 0.00 10.53
N PHE A 12 10.08 0.09 11.72
CA PHE A 12 10.37 1.13 12.70
C PHE A 12 10.92 0.51 13.98
N GLN A 13 11.97 1.13 14.54
CA GLN A 13 12.51 0.71 15.82
C GLN A 13 11.68 1.34 16.94
N ASN A 14 10.83 0.54 17.56
CA ASN A 14 10.06 0.96 18.74
C ASN A 14 10.76 0.50 20.02
N PRO A 15 10.70 1.30 21.11
CA PRO A 15 11.12 0.85 22.44
C PRO A 15 10.39 -0.45 22.84
N PRO A 16 11.04 -1.37 23.59
CA PRO A 16 10.41 -2.64 23.98
C PRO A 16 9.04 -2.47 24.65
N ALA A 17 8.91 -1.46 25.50
CA ALA A 17 7.67 -1.13 26.18
C ALA A 17 6.52 -0.77 25.22
N LEU A 18 6.80 -0.28 24.01
CA LEU A 18 5.81 0.14 23.01
C LEU A 18 5.68 -0.85 21.85
N ARG A 19 6.26 -2.05 21.97
CA ARG A 19 6.29 -3.04 20.88
C ARG A 19 5.14 -4.04 20.92
N TRP A 20 4.83 -4.58 22.10
CA TRP A 20 3.78 -5.59 22.24
C TRP A 20 2.38 -5.02 21.96
N THR A 21 1.42 -5.82 21.54
CA THR A 21 0.06 -5.35 21.24
C THR A 21 -0.99 -6.09 22.04
N TRP A 22 -0.59 -7.16 22.73
CA TRP A 22 -1.45 -7.96 23.58
C TRP A 22 -0.77 -8.31 24.89
N GLU A 23 -1.56 -8.34 25.97
CA GLU A 23 -1.16 -8.73 27.32
C GLU A 23 -1.98 -9.95 27.78
N SER A 24 -1.31 -10.95 28.38
CA SER A 24 -2.01 -12.11 28.91
C SER A 24 -2.84 -11.77 30.16
N GLN A 25 -3.79 -12.64 30.50
CA GLN A 25 -4.46 -12.58 31.80
C GLN A 25 -3.41 -12.55 32.93
N GLY A 26 -3.52 -11.58 33.83
CA GLY A 26 -2.56 -11.38 34.93
C GLY A 26 -1.24 -10.69 34.56
N GLY A 27 -1.09 -10.18 33.33
CA GLY A 27 0.02 -9.31 32.92
C GLY A 27 1.40 -9.98 32.83
N GLN A 28 1.44 -11.32 32.79
CA GLN A 28 2.70 -12.07 32.80
C GLN A 28 3.38 -12.12 31.43
N PHE A 29 2.62 -12.13 30.34
CA PHE A 29 3.14 -12.21 28.98
C PHE A 29 2.70 -11.03 28.15
N HIS A 30 3.63 -10.52 27.35
CA HIS A 30 3.41 -9.44 26.40
C HIS A 30 3.87 -9.87 25.02
N ASN A 31 2.95 -9.92 24.05
CA ASN A 31 3.25 -10.40 22.69
C ASN A 31 2.86 -9.37 21.63
N GLU A 32 3.55 -9.40 20.49
CA GLU A 32 3.24 -8.60 19.30
C GLU A 32 2.40 -9.43 18.31
N VAL A 33 1.07 -9.40 18.47
CA VAL A 33 0.13 -10.22 17.67
C VAL A 33 -0.63 -9.41 16.61
N ASP A 34 -0.79 -8.10 16.84
CA ASP A 34 -1.40 -7.18 15.88
C ASP A 34 -0.34 -6.54 14.96
N HIS A 35 -0.59 -6.59 13.65
CA HIS A 35 0.35 -6.13 12.62
C HIS A 35 -0.32 -5.24 11.58
N ILE A 36 0.36 -4.17 11.18
CA ILE A 36 -0.03 -3.35 10.03
C ILE A 36 0.80 -3.77 8.82
N ILE A 37 0.12 -4.18 7.76
CA ILE A 37 0.74 -4.66 6.53
C ILE A 37 0.48 -3.64 5.42
N PHE A 38 1.53 -3.28 4.66
CA PHE A 38 1.39 -2.26 3.63
C PHE A 38 2.25 -2.55 2.38
N ASN A 39 1.83 -2.01 1.23
CA ASN A 39 2.49 -2.26 -0.05
C ASN A 39 3.16 -1.03 -0.68
N ARG A 40 3.15 0.14 -0.02
CA ARG A 40 3.86 1.35 -0.48
C ARG A 40 4.80 1.89 0.59
N LYS A 41 5.99 1.30 0.72
CA LYS A 41 6.97 1.65 1.78
C LYS A 41 7.11 3.16 2.02
N HIS A 42 7.18 3.95 0.95
CA HIS A 42 7.43 5.39 1.02
C HIS A 42 6.29 6.22 1.65
N CYS A 43 5.06 5.68 1.73
CA CYS A 43 3.95 6.42 2.33
C CYS A 43 3.80 6.13 3.83
N LEU A 44 4.42 5.07 4.36
CA LEU A 44 4.35 4.73 5.79
C LEU A 44 5.47 5.46 6.53
N THR A 45 5.14 6.29 7.52
CA THR A 45 6.12 7.12 8.23
C THR A 45 6.31 6.80 9.70
N ASP A 46 5.36 6.09 10.31
CA ASP A 46 5.46 5.59 11.69
C ASP A 46 4.52 4.40 11.84
N VAL A 47 4.91 3.41 12.65
CA VAL A 47 4.03 2.37 13.20
C VAL A 47 4.40 2.22 14.67
N SER A 48 3.48 2.54 15.55
CA SER A 48 3.73 2.53 17.00
C SER A 48 2.46 2.22 17.78
N VAL A 49 2.65 1.66 18.97
CA VAL A 49 1.55 1.47 19.92
C VAL A 49 1.24 2.79 20.62
N VAL A 50 -0.04 3.10 20.76
CA VAL A 50 -0.50 4.29 21.48
C VAL A 50 -0.32 4.08 22.99
N PRO A 51 0.51 4.89 23.66
CA PRO A 51 0.75 4.74 25.10
C PRO A 51 -0.49 5.17 25.90
N LYS A 52 -0.72 4.49 27.03
CA LYS A 52 -1.69 4.89 28.08
C LYS A 52 -3.15 5.01 27.59
N PHE A 53 -3.52 4.31 26.53
CA PHE A 53 -4.90 4.21 26.07
C PHE A 53 -5.58 2.98 26.68
N TYR A 54 -6.17 3.16 27.87
CA TYR A 54 -6.81 2.08 28.61
C TYR A 54 -8.30 2.00 28.29
N THR A 55 -8.70 1.02 27.48
CA THR A 55 -10.11 0.73 27.16
C THR A 55 -10.69 -0.40 28.00
N GLY A 56 -9.90 -1.00 28.90
CA GLY A 56 -10.25 -2.26 29.57
C GLY A 56 -10.03 -3.51 28.70
N SER A 57 -9.46 -3.36 27.50
CA SER A 57 -9.00 -4.48 26.67
C SER A 57 -7.59 -4.91 27.07
N ASP A 58 -7.32 -6.20 26.89
CA ASP A 58 -6.01 -6.84 26.88
C ASP A 58 -5.16 -6.50 25.64
N HIS A 59 -5.77 -5.84 24.64
CA HIS A 59 -5.06 -5.31 23.48
C HIS A 59 -4.73 -3.82 23.61
N ARG A 60 -3.59 -3.44 23.04
CA ARG A 60 -3.15 -2.06 22.89
C ARG A 60 -3.45 -1.55 21.50
N LEU A 61 -3.83 -0.27 21.40
CA LEU A 61 -4.11 0.36 20.13
C LEU A 61 -2.83 0.52 19.29
N LEU A 62 -2.79 -0.10 18.12
CA LEU A 62 -1.71 0.05 17.14
C LEU A 62 -2.04 1.16 16.15
N ARG A 63 -1.11 2.12 15.96
CA ARG A 63 -1.28 3.28 15.09
C ARG A 63 -0.24 3.24 13.97
N ALA A 64 -0.69 3.43 12.73
CA ALA A 64 0.19 3.80 11.63
C ALA A 64 -0.03 5.25 11.22
N MET A 65 1.06 5.94 10.87
CA MET A 65 1.02 7.25 10.23
C MET A 65 1.38 7.12 8.77
N PHE A 66 0.53 7.71 7.92
CA PHE A 66 0.73 7.73 6.48
C PHE A 66 0.94 9.16 5.98
N ARG A 67 1.90 9.34 5.08
CA ARG A 67 2.08 10.56 4.30
C ARG A 67 1.95 10.26 2.82
N PHE A 68 0.91 10.83 2.21
CA PHE A 68 0.68 10.75 0.78
C PHE A 68 1.05 12.08 0.14
N SER A 69 1.92 12.08 -0.87
CA SER A 69 2.18 13.27 -1.68
C SER A 69 1.27 13.27 -2.91
N ARG A 70 0.62 14.41 -3.20
CA ARG A 70 -0.21 14.58 -4.40
C ARG A 70 0.54 14.22 -5.70
N HIS A 71 1.86 14.44 -5.75
CA HIS A 71 2.71 14.10 -6.89
C HIS A 71 2.95 12.58 -7.00
N GLY A 72 3.28 11.89 -5.90
CA GLY A 72 3.49 10.45 -5.89
C GLY A 72 2.22 9.66 -6.22
N GLU A 73 1.06 10.15 -5.80
CA GLU A 73 -0.23 9.57 -6.17
C GLU A 73 -0.58 9.73 -7.65
N LYS A 74 -0.29 10.89 -8.26
CA LYS A 74 -0.47 11.09 -9.70
C LYS A 74 0.41 10.12 -10.49
N VAL A 75 1.71 10.04 -10.17
CA VAL A 75 2.66 9.17 -10.90
C VAL A 75 2.28 7.69 -10.80
N GLU A 76 1.85 7.21 -9.62
CA GLU A 76 1.36 5.83 -9.45
C GLU A 76 0.06 5.56 -10.23
N LYS A 77 -0.89 6.50 -10.22
CA LYS A 77 -2.14 6.39 -10.99
C LYS A 77 -1.87 6.33 -12.50
N PHE A 78 -0.96 7.16 -13.01
CA PHE A 78 -0.56 7.15 -14.42
C PHE A 78 0.20 5.86 -14.83
N LYS A 79 1.03 5.30 -13.95
CA LYS A 79 1.67 3.98 -14.19
C LYS A 79 0.65 2.84 -14.26
N LYS A 80 -0.42 2.88 -13.47
CA LYS A 80 -1.47 1.86 -13.49
C LYS A 80 -2.47 2.02 -14.64
N SER A 81 -2.61 3.22 -15.18
CA SER A 81 -3.59 3.54 -16.24
C SER A 81 -3.06 3.41 -17.66
N SER A 82 -1.89 2.81 -17.91
CA SER A 82 -1.36 2.71 -19.27
C SER A 82 -0.76 1.35 -19.61
N PRO A 83 -1.46 0.52 -20.41
CA PRO A 83 -1.00 0.21 -21.74
C PRO A 83 -1.33 1.43 -22.63
N ARG A 84 -0.32 2.15 -23.11
CA ARG A 84 -0.51 3.04 -24.26
C ARG A 84 -0.91 2.14 -25.41
N THR A 85 -2.20 2.02 -25.72
CA THR A 85 -2.60 1.63 -27.07
C THR A 85 -2.20 2.81 -27.95
N THR A 86 -0.98 2.78 -28.48
CA THR A 86 -0.62 3.63 -29.61
C THR A 86 -1.47 3.12 -30.76
N ILE A 87 -2.64 3.71 -30.96
CA ILE A 87 -3.46 3.45 -32.14
C ILE A 87 -2.62 3.93 -33.31
N ASN A 88 -2.05 3.00 -34.06
CA ASN A 88 -1.32 3.31 -35.28
C ASN A 88 -2.36 3.70 -36.33
N TRP A 89 -2.43 5.00 -36.63
CA TRP A 89 -3.35 5.55 -37.62
C TRP A 89 -3.04 5.08 -39.04
N ASP A 90 -1.80 4.70 -39.34
CA ASP A 90 -1.41 4.18 -40.65
C ASP A 90 -2.06 2.81 -40.93
N LEU A 91 -2.25 1.98 -39.88
CA LEU A 91 -3.01 0.74 -39.99
C LEU A 91 -4.50 0.99 -40.30
N TYR A 92 -5.09 2.05 -39.74
CA TYR A 92 -6.48 2.42 -40.03
C TYR A 92 -6.65 2.94 -41.46
N THR A 93 -5.72 3.77 -41.92
CA THR A 93 -5.70 4.30 -43.29
C THR A 93 -5.53 3.17 -44.30
N SER A 94 -4.61 2.24 -44.06
CA SER A 94 -4.40 1.06 -44.90
C SER A 94 -5.64 0.15 -44.97
N LEU A 95 -6.36 -0.08 -43.86
CA LEU A 95 -7.59 -0.87 -43.86
C LEU A 95 -8.72 -0.18 -44.65
N ALA A 96 -8.85 1.14 -44.50
CA ALA A 96 -9.87 1.92 -45.21
C ALA A 96 -9.59 1.96 -46.71
N ASP A 97 -8.31 2.03 -47.11
CA ASP A 97 -7.90 1.96 -48.52
C ASP A 97 -8.04 0.55 -49.09
N PHE A 98 -7.76 -0.49 -48.30
CA PHE A 98 -8.03 -1.87 -48.71
C PHE A 98 -9.52 -2.08 -48.97
N GLY A 99 -10.40 -1.62 -48.07
CA GLY A 99 -11.86 -1.71 -48.27
C GLY A 99 -12.39 -0.96 -49.49
N ARG A 100 -11.69 0.10 -49.93
CA ARG A 100 -11.99 0.81 -51.19
C ARG A 100 -11.52 0.04 -52.44
N SER A 101 -10.44 -0.73 -52.31
CA SER A 101 -9.86 -1.55 -53.40
C SER A 101 -10.69 -2.80 -53.71
N VAL A 102 -11.38 -3.39 -52.72
CA VAL A 102 -12.19 -4.61 -52.93
C VAL A 102 -13.61 -4.34 -53.45
N MET A 103 -13.99 -3.08 -53.67
CA MET A 103 -15.33 -2.70 -54.19
C MET A 103 -15.33 -2.34 -55.68
N HIS A 104 -14.35 -2.81 -56.45
CA HIS A 104 -14.32 -2.73 -57.92
C HIS A 104 -14.21 -4.11 -58.55
#